data_AF-A0A2E3RT97-F1
#
_entry.id   AF-A0A2E3RT97-F1
#
_cell.length_a   1.000
_cell.length_b   1.000
_cell.length_c   1.000
_cell.angle_alpha   90.00
_cell.angle_beta   90.00
_cell.angle_gamma   90.00
#
_symmetry.space_group_name_H-M   'P 1'
#
loop_
_entity.id
_entity.type
_entity.pdbx_description
1 polymer ?
#
loop_
_entity_poly.entity_id
_entity_poly.type
_entity_poly.pdbx_seq_one_letter_code
_entity_poly.pdbx_strand_id
1 'polypeptide(L)'
;MFKTNAKNQGGRTGRKRHGFTLIETALATIIVGVGVLAIMAAQQNFHKQNAWSTHAATAMRLGNEIREMTLNLSRTDPVTQEAFWGPEPTELTIGDFDDLDDFDGSDGNGLIFSHAAGNGPINARREIIAGMDGWSQTVSVWNVDPFDITTSVADGQSVLIKFEVIVHYQGPMDVEPREITRVTWIAPG
;
A
#
# COMPACT_ATOMS: atom_id res chain seq x y z
N MET A 1 -101.43 -0.02 26.87
CA MET A 1 -101.30 0.05 25.40
C MET A 1 -99.84 0.31 25.05
N PHE A 2 -99.18 -0.70 24.46
CA PHE A 2 -98.05 -0.66 23.51
C PHE A 2 -96.82 0.28 23.70
N LYS A 3 -95.67 -0.41 23.83
CA LYS A 3 -94.36 -0.22 23.14
C LYS A 3 -93.50 1.01 23.48
N THR A 4 -92.17 1.01 23.34
CA THR A 4 -91.11 0.01 23.24
C THR A 4 -89.80 0.78 23.43
N ASN A 5 -88.86 0.13 24.11
CA ASN A 5 -87.50 0.55 24.41
C ASN A 5 -86.67 0.74 23.13
N ALA A 6 -86.06 1.92 22.91
CA ALA A 6 -85.07 2.12 21.84
C ALA A 6 -83.66 2.13 22.43
N LYS A 7 -82.98 0.97 22.29
CA LYS A 7 -81.58 0.78 22.67
C LYS A 7 -80.65 1.64 21.82
N ASN A 8 -79.80 2.35 22.54
CA ASN A 8 -78.52 2.92 22.13
C ASN A 8 -77.69 1.92 21.27
N GLN A 9 -77.29 2.31 20.06
CA GLN A 9 -76.30 1.59 19.27
C GLN A 9 -75.14 2.51 18.94
N GLY A 10 -74.14 2.55 19.84
CA GLY A 10 -72.81 3.02 19.52
C GLY A 10 -72.18 2.08 18.50
N GLY A 11 -72.08 2.53 17.25
CA GLY A 11 -71.41 1.81 16.18
C GLY A 11 -69.93 1.61 16.51
N ARG A 12 -69.55 0.40 16.89
CA ARG A 12 -68.14 -0.02 16.89
C ARG A 12 -67.72 -0.14 15.43
N THR A 13 -67.01 0.85 14.91
CA THR A 13 -66.31 0.75 13.64
C THR A 13 -65.17 -0.24 13.80
N GLY A 14 -65.45 -1.52 13.55
CA GLY A 14 -64.41 -2.53 13.43
C GLY A 14 -63.49 -2.15 12.27
N ARG A 15 -62.26 -1.73 12.58
CA ARG A 15 -61.20 -1.60 11.56
C ARG A 15 -61.11 -2.93 10.84
N LYS A 16 -61.45 -2.96 9.55
CA LYS A 16 -61.18 -4.10 8.69
C LYS A 16 -59.67 -4.31 8.72
N ARG A 17 -59.22 -5.46 9.26
CA ARG A 17 -57.83 -5.87 9.15
C ARG A 17 -57.59 -6.24 7.69
N HIS A 18 -56.87 -5.40 6.97
CA HIS A 18 -56.40 -5.73 5.63
C HIS A 18 -55.17 -6.63 5.77
N GLY A 19 -55.22 -7.83 5.21
CA GLY A 19 -54.06 -8.70 5.06
C GLY A 19 -53.23 -8.27 3.85
N PHE A 20 -51.97 -8.70 3.82
CA PHE A 20 -51.08 -8.45 2.69
C PHE A 20 -51.53 -9.23 1.45
N THR A 21 -51.43 -8.59 0.29
CA THR A 21 -51.68 -9.27 -1.00
C THR A 21 -50.42 -10.01 -1.46
N LEU A 22 -50.57 -11.00 -2.35
CA LEU A 22 -49.43 -11.73 -2.91
C LEU A 22 -48.43 -10.79 -3.61
N ILE A 23 -48.94 -9.76 -4.32
CA ILE A 23 -48.07 -8.78 -4.99
C ILE A 23 -47.32 -7.90 -3.99
N GLU A 24 -47.95 -7.52 -2.88
CA GLU A 24 -47.29 -6.74 -1.82
C GLU A 24 -46.21 -7.55 -1.11
N THR A 25 -46.48 -8.82 -0.80
CA THR A 25 -45.46 -9.72 -0.25
C THR A 25 -44.33 -9.97 -1.24
N ALA A 26 -44.63 -10.09 -2.54
CA ALA A 26 -43.61 -10.27 -3.58
C ALA A 26 -42.75 -9.02 -3.76
N LEU A 27 -43.34 -7.83 -3.75
CA LEU A 27 -42.58 -6.59 -3.81
C LEU A 27 -41.75 -6.37 -2.54
N ALA A 28 -42.30 -6.67 -1.36
CA ALA A 28 -41.57 -6.58 -0.11
C ALA A 28 -40.36 -7.53 -0.07
N THR A 29 -40.51 -8.77 -0.54
CA THR A 29 -39.39 -9.72 -0.61
C THR A 29 -38.35 -9.29 -1.63
N ILE A 30 -38.75 -8.72 -2.77
CA ILE A 30 -37.83 -8.15 -3.76
C ILE A 30 -37.05 -6.97 -3.15
N ILE A 31 -37.73 -6.02 -2.50
CA ILE A 31 -37.10 -4.84 -1.91
C ILE A 31 -36.08 -5.25 -0.84
N VAL A 32 -36.48 -6.13 0.09
CA VAL A 32 -35.60 -6.62 1.15
C VAL A 32 -34.44 -7.43 0.55
N GLY A 33 -34.72 -8.30 -0.43
CA GLY A 33 -33.70 -9.10 -1.10
C GLY A 33 -32.63 -8.24 -1.78
N VAL A 34 -33.03 -7.24 -2.56
CA VAL A 34 -32.11 -6.30 -3.21
C VAL A 34 -31.34 -5.48 -2.18
N GLY A 35 -32.00 -5.02 -1.11
CA GLY A 35 -31.35 -4.27 -0.03
C GLY A 35 -30.24 -5.07 0.67
N VAL A 36 -30.50 -6.33 1.01
CA VAL A 36 -29.51 -7.21 1.65
C VAL A 36 -28.33 -7.48 0.72
N LEU A 37 -28.59 -7.79 -0.56
CA LEU A 37 -27.52 -8.01 -1.54
C LEU A 37 -26.63 -6.77 -1.73
N ALA A 38 -27.22 -5.58 -1.77
CA ALA A 38 -26.47 -4.34 -1.87
C ALA A 38 -25.56 -4.10 -0.67
N ILE A 39 -26.05 -4.36 0.56
CA ILE A 39 -25.25 -4.24 1.78
C ILE A 39 -24.09 -5.23 1.79
N MET A 40 -24.33 -6.49 1.40
CA MET A 40 -23.28 -7.51 1.32
C MET A 40 -22.17 -7.12 0.34
N ALA A 41 -22.55 -6.63 -0.85
CA ALA A 41 -21.59 -6.15 -1.83
C ALA A 41 -20.78 -4.96 -1.30
N ALA A 42 -21.43 -4.02 -0.61
CA ALA A 42 -20.76 -2.88 0.02
C ALA A 42 -19.76 -3.31 1.11
N GLN A 43 -20.13 -4.26 1.97
CA GLN A 43 -19.25 -4.81 3.01
C GLN A 43 -18.01 -5.48 2.42
N GLN A 44 -18.19 -6.29 1.36
CA GLN A 44 -17.07 -6.93 0.67
C GLN A 44 -16.10 -5.89 0.09
N ASN A 45 -16.62 -4.84 -0.54
CA ASN A 45 -15.79 -3.76 -1.07
C ASN A 45 -15.07 -2.98 0.04
N PHE A 46 -15.74 -2.74 1.17
CA PHE A 46 -15.14 -2.09 2.33
C PHE A 46 -13.97 -2.89 2.90
N HIS A 47 -14.12 -4.21 3.06
CA HIS A 47 -13.03 -5.06 3.54
C HIS A 47 -11.83 -5.06 2.58
N LYS A 48 -12.07 -5.17 1.27
CA LYS A 48 -11.01 -5.10 0.25
C LYS A 48 -10.28 -3.75 0.30
N GLN A 49 -11.04 -2.65 0.41
CA GLN A 49 -10.48 -1.30 0.47
C GLN A 49 -9.64 -1.11 1.73
N ASN A 50 -10.09 -1.58 2.89
CA ASN A 50 -9.32 -1.47 4.13
C ASN A 50 -8.03 -2.29 4.11
N ALA A 51 -8.07 -3.49 3.55
CA ALA A 51 -6.87 -4.31 3.38
C ALA A 51 -5.85 -3.59 2.48
N TRP A 52 -6.31 -3.05 1.34
CA TRP A 52 -5.47 -2.24 0.47
C TRP A 52 -4.91 -1.00 1.16
N SER A 53 -5.74 -0.25 1.88
CA SER A 53 -5.31 0.95 2.61
C SER A 53 -4.27 0.64 3.70
N THR A 54 -4.43 -0.49 4.39
CA THR A 54 -3.44 -0.95 5.39
C THR A 54 -2.11 -1.26 4.72
N HIS A 55 -2.13 -2.00 3.61
CA HIS A 55 -0.91 -2.31 2.87
C HIS A 55 -0.24 -1.06 2.29
N ALA A 56 -1.02 -0.13 1.73
CA ALA A 56 -0.49 1.13 1.20
C ALA A 56 0.19 1.97 2.30
N ALA A 57 -0.40 2.04 3.50
CA ALA A 57 0.21 2.75 4.63
C ALA A 57 1.55 2.10 5.06
N THR A 58 1.60 0.76 5.17
CA THR A 58 2.84 0.04 5.46
C THR A 58 3.87 0.26 4.37
N ALA A 59 3.48 0.17 3.10
CA ALA A 59 4.38 0.33 1.96
C ALA A 59 4.97 1.74 1.89
N MET A 60 4.15 2.78 2.08
CA MET A 60 4.61 4.16 2.16
C MET A 60 5.60 4.36 3.30
N ARG A 61 5.34 3.75 4.47
CA ARG A 61 6.30 3.79 5.58
C ARG A 61 7.61 3.16 5.16
N LEU A 62 7.62 1.92 4.64
CA LEU A 62 8.82 1.21 4.24
C LEU A 62 9.64 1.98 3.18
N GLY A 63 8.98 2.57 2.18
CA GLY A 63 9.67 3.41 1.19
C GLY A 63 10.30 4.65 1.83
N ASN A 64 9.59 5.29 2.76
CA ASN A 64 10.13 6.44 3.49
C ASN A 64 11.28 6.07 4.43
N GLU A 65 11.31 4.89 5.05
CA GLU A 65 12.45 4.47 5.88
C GLU A 65 13.76 4.47 5.06
N ILE A 66 13.73 4.00 3.80
CA ILE A 66 14.91 4.06 2.91
C ILE A 66 15.23 5.50 2.56
N ARG A 67 14.22 6.31 2.23
CA ARG A 67 14.44 7.73 1.94
C ARG A 67 15.15 8.42 3.11
N GLU A 68 14.63 8.29 4.32
CA GLU A 68 15.22 8.88 5.54
C GLU A 68 16.64 8.38 5.80
N MET A 69 16.92 7.09 5.54
CA MET A 69 18.28 6.53 5.65
C MET A 69 19.27 7.24 4.72
N THR A 70 18.84 7.55 3.50
CA THR A 70 19.69 8.15 2.45
C THR A 70 19.76 9.67 2.51
N LEU A 71 18.91 10.35 3.30
CA LEU A 71 18.79 11.82 3.25
C LEU A 71 20.07 12.59 3.58
N ASN A 72 20.95 12.03 4.40
CA ASN A 72 22.17 12.69 4.86
C ASN A 72 23.45 12.01 4.36
N LEU A 73 23.32 11.03 3.45
CA LEU A 73 24.48 10.41 2.84
C LEU A 73 25.07 11.35 1.79
N SER A 74 26.40 11.33 1.69
CA SER A 74 27.10 12.04 0.64
C SER A 74 26.75 11.41 -0.70
N ARG A 75 26.84 12.17 -1.80
CA ARG A 75 26.73 11.59 -3.14
C ARG A 75 27.80 10.54 -3.41
N THR A 76 28.98 10.78 -2.88
CA THR A 76 30.21 10.05 -3.20
C THR A 76 31.01 9.89 -1.92
N ASP A 77 31.73 8.79 -1.81
CA ASP A 77 32.55 8.43 -0.68
C ASP A 77 33.53 9.56 -0.30
N PRO A 78 33.60 9.95 0.99
CA PRO A 78 34.47 11.02 1.46
C PRO A 78 35.98 10.76 1.31
N VAL A 79 36.40 9.51 1.11
CA VAL A 79 37.79 9.04 1.13
C VAL A 79 38.32 8.78 -0.29
N THR A 80 37.62 7.96 -1.07
CA THR A 80 37.93 7.48 -2.42
C THR A 80 37.36 8.39 -3.51
N GLN A 81 36.31 9.17 -3.21
CA GLN A 81 35.65 10.09 -4.14
C GLN A 81 35.14 9.36 -5.39
N GLU A 82 35.19 9.99 -6.57
CA GLU A 82 34.59 9.47 -7.82
C GLU A 82 35.33 8.26 -8.43
N ALA A 83 36.16 7.58 -7.64
CA ALA A 83 36.95 6.45 -8.10
C ALA A 83 36.10 5.19 -8.32
N PHE A 84 34.96 5.10 -7.64
CA PHE A 84 34.06 3.95 -7.67
C PHE A 84 32.62 4.41 -7.95
N TRP A 85 31.83 3.47 -8.47
CA TRP A 85 30.39 3.59 -8.57
C TRP A 85 29.81 2.30 -8.01
N GLY A 86 28.93 2.41 -7.02
CA GLY A 86 28.48 1.27 -6.24
C GLY A 86 29.45 0.89 -5.14
N PRO A 87 29.11 -0.15 -4.34
CA PRO A 87 29.85 -0.50 -3.14
C PRO A 87 31.31 -0.76 -3.40
N GLU A 88 32.13 -0.23 -2.51
CA GLU A 88 33.57 -0.31 -2.63
C GLU A 88 34.09 -1.66 -2.14
N PRO A 89 35.33 -2.06 -2.47
CA PRO A 89 35.85 -3.38 -2.10
C PRO A 89 35.86 -3.69 -0.59
N THR A 90 35.81 -2.65 0.25
CA THR A 90 35.77 -2.76 1.71
C THR A 90 34.37 -2.74 2.31
N GLU A 91 33.35 -2.47 1.50
CA GLU A 91 31.97 -2.31 1.94
C GLU A 91 31.15 -3.55 1.59
N LEU A 92 31.05 -4.46 2.55
CA LEU A 92 30.46 -5.77 2.32
C LEU A 92 29.04 -5.88 2.86
N THR A 93 28.63 -4.92 3.69
CA THR A 93 27.33 -4.91 4.33
C THR A 93 26.67 -3.55 4.23
N ILE A 94 25.34 -3.53 4.35
CA ILE A 94 24.55 -2.31 4.41
C ILE A 94 25.02 -1.33 5.51
N GLY A 95 25.66 -1.85 6.57
CA GLY A 95 26.21 -1.05 7.65
C GLY A 95 27.46 -0.27 7.26
N ASP A 96 28.16 -0.74 6.22
CA ASP A 96 29.41 -0.14 5.74
C ASP A 96 29.15 0.99 4.76
N PHE A 97 28.09 0.89 3.93
CA PHE A 97 27.72 1.88 2.93
C PHE A 97 27.64 3.29 3.53
N ASP A 98 28.36 4.25 3.01
CA ASP A 98 28.38 5.60 3.57
C ASP A 98 28.01 6.71 2.59
N ASP A 99 27.79 6.34 1.32
CA ASP A 99 27.32 7.23 0.28
C ASP A 99 26.05 6.71 -0.42
N LEU A 100 25.67 7.38 -1.50
CA LEU A 100 24.43 7.12 -2.21
C LEU A 100 24.57 6.08 -3.30
N ASP A 101 25.71 6.03 -4.01
CA ASP A 101 25.87 5.10 -5.12
C ASP A 101 26.08 3.66 -4.68
N ASP A 102 26.51 3.41 -3.44
CA ASP A 102 26.51 2.08 -2.81
C ASP A 102 25.20 1.30 -2.99
N PHE A 103 24.08 2.02 -3.03
CA PHE A 103 22.75 1.42 -3.17
C PHE A 103 22.44 0.92 -4.59
N ASP A 104 23.30 1.18 -5.57
CA ASP A 104 23.24 0.56 -6.90
C ASP A 104 23.74 -0.90 -6.89
N GLY A 105 24.43 -1.31 -5.81
CA GLY A 105 24.93 -2.66 -5.65
C GLY A 105 26.13 -2.97 -6.55
N SER A 106 26.85 -4.05 -6.21
CA SER A 106 28.10 -4.42 -6.91
C SER A 106 27.90 -4.83 -8.38
N ASP A 107 26.67 -5.11 -8.78
CA ASP A 107 26.27 -5.52 -10.13
C ASP A 107 25.50 -4.44 -10.90
N GLY A 108 25.28 -3.27 -10.29
CA GLY A 108 24.55 -2.14 -10.89
C GLY A 108 23.06 -2.39 -11.10
N ASN A 109 22.46 -3.34 -10.37
CA ASN A 109 21.04 -3.67 -10.47
C ASN A 109 20.22 -3.21 -9.24
N GLY A 110 20.87 -2.48 -8.33
CA GLY A 110 20.30 -2.08 -7.05
C GLY A 110 20.30 -3.19 -6.00
N LEU A 111 19.54 -2.96 -4.94
CA LEU A 111 19.47 -3.83 -3.76
C LEU A 111 18.04 -4.29 -3.47
N ILE A 112 17.90 -5.53 -3.02
CA ILE A 112 16.61 -6.10 -2.62
C ILE A 112 16.67 -6.49 -1.15
N PHE A 113 15.84 -5.85 -0.34
CA PHE A 113 15.64 -6.11 1.08
C PHE A 113 14.33 -6.88 1.26
N SER A 114 14.41 -8.19 1.52
CA SER A 114 13.22 -9.03 1.61
C SER A 114 13.40 -10.16 2.62
N HIS A 115 12.29 -10.58 3.24
CA HIS A 115 12.33 -11.74 4.14
C HIS A 115 12.82 -12.99 3.40
N ALA A 116 12.38 -13.18 2.15
CA ALA A 116 12.76 -14.33 1.33
C ALA A 116 14.27 -14.40 1.03
N ALA A 117 14.95 -13.25 0.90
CA ALA A 117 16.39 -13.17 0.72
C ALA A 117 17.17 -13.26 2.04
N GLY A 118 16.50 -13.34 3.19
CA GLY A 118 17.13 -13.45 4.51
C GLY A 118 17.74 -12.15 5.05
N ASN A 119 17.70 -11.06 4.28
CA ASN A 119 18.13 -9.72 4.71
C ASN A 119 16.98 -8.83 5.17
N GLY A 120 15.73 -9.22 4.91
CA GLY A 120 14.50 -8.59 5.40
C GLY A 120 14.29 -7.14 4.93
N PRO A 121 13.07 -6.59 4.99
CA PRO A 121 12.89 -5.14 4.91
C PRO A 121 13.61 -4.44 6.06
N ILE A 122 14.19 -3.27 5.79
CA ILE A 122 15.00 -2.52 6.75
C ILE A 122 14.38 -1.16 7.08
N ASN A 123 14.69 -0.67 8.29
CA ASN A 123 14.32 0.68 8.74
C ASN A 123 15.42 1.71 8.41
N ALA A 124 15.18 2.99 8.73
CA ALA A 124 16.15 4.06 8.48
C ALA A 124 17.49 3.92 9.23
N ARG A 125 17.57 3.01 10.21
CA ARG A 125 18.77 2.69 10.98
C ARG A 125 19.53 1.48 10.44
N ARG A 126 19.15 0.98 9.26
CA ARG A 126 19.71 -0.25 8.64
C ARG A 126 19.43 -1.52 9.44
N GLU A 127 18.43 -1.49 10.31
CA GLU A 127 18.02 -2.67 11.10
C GLU A 127 16.87 -3.40 10.40
N ILE A 128 16.92 -4.73 10.41
CA ILE A 128 15.85 -5.58 9.88
C ILE A 128 14.57 -5.39 10.70
N ILE A 129 13.45 -5.14 10.01
CA ILE A 129 12.14 -5.04 10.63
C ILE A 129 11.53 -6.45 10.74
N ALA A 130 11.39 -6.93 11.97
CA ALA A 130 10.79 -8.23 12.24
C ALA A 130 9.29 -8.29 11.86
N GLY A 131 8.81 -9.50 11.52
CA GLY A 131 7.40 -9.76 11.23
C GLY A 131 6.90 -9.19 9.89
N MET A 132 7.83 -8.94 8.95
CA MET A 132 7.53 -8.40 7.62
C MET A 132 7.53 -9.50 6.55
N ASP A 133 6.96 -10.66 6.88
CA ASP A 133 6.82 -11.78 5.94
C ASP A 133 6.01 -11.31 4.70
N GLY A 134 6.51 -11.63 3.51
CA GLY A 134 5.91 -11.23 2.24
C GLY A 134 6.20 -9.80 1.79
N TRP A 135 6.85 -8.98 2.61
CA TRP A 135 7.26 -7.62 2.21
C TRP A 135 8.68 -7.59 1.64
N SER A 136 8.89 -6.72 0.65
CA SER A 136 10.21 -6.39 0.14
C SER A 136 10.35 -4.92 -0.26
N GLN A 137 11.55 -4.38 -0.12
CA GLN A 137 11.97 -3.10 -0.68
C GLN A 137 13.01 -3.38 -1.77
N THR A 138 12.75 -2.92 -2.98
CA THR A 138 13.74 -2.91 -4.08
C THR A 138 14.23 -1.47 -4.23
N VAL A 139 15.51 -1.25 -3.98
CA VAL A 139 16.18 0.04 -4.12
C VAL A 139 16.97 0.01 -5.42
N SER A 140 16.83 1.06 -6.22
CA SER A 140 17.59 1.25 -7.45
C SER A 140 18.08 2.68 -7.52
N VAL A 141 19.31 2.84 -8.00
CA VAL A 141 20.02 4.12 -8.03
C VAL A 141 20.65 4.29 -9.40
N TRP A 142 20.57 5.49 -9.96
CA TRP A 142 21.24 5.78 -11.23
C TRP A 142 21.49 7.27 -11.40
N ASN A 143 22.46 7.61 -12.24
CA ASN A 143 22.70 8.99 -12.61
C ASN A 143 21.67 9.51 -13.63
N VAL A 144 21.28 10.78 -13.48
CA VAL A 144 20.37 11.46 -14.41
C VAL A 144 20.99 12.75 -14.95
N ASP A 145 20.57 13.18 -16.14
CA ASP A 145 21.05 14.42 -16.76
C ASP A 145 20.62 15.64 -15.90
N PRO A 146 21.54 16.55 -15.53
CA PRO A 146 21.22 17.76 -14.78
C PRO A 146 20.24 18.72 -15.47
N PHE A 147 20.17 18.67 -16.80
CA PHE A 147 19.29 19.48 -17.62
C PHE A 147 18.03 18.72 -18.05
N ASP A 148 17.99 17.39 -17.88
CA ASP A 148 16.82 16.54 -18.10
C ASP A 148 16.78 15.35 -17.11
N ILE A 149 16.13 15.56 -15.96
CA ILE A 149 16.00 14.57 -14.87
C ILE A 149 15.20 13.31 -15.23
N THR A 150 14.64 13.25 -16.44
CA THR A 150 13.95 12.06 -16.96
C THR A 150 14.87 11.14 -17.76
N THR A 151 16.04 11.66 -18.17
CA THR A 151 17.04 10.93 -18.94
C THR A 151 18.11 10.37 -17.99
N SER A 152 18.25 9.05 -17.96
CA SER A 152 19.37 8.38 -17.28
C SER A 152 20.64 8.55 -18.09
N VAL A 153 21.76 8.80 -17.41
CA VAL A 153 23.09 8.81 -17.99
C VAL A 153 23.91 7.65 -17.42
N ALA A 154 25.06 7.37 -18.01
CA ALA A 154 25.93 6.33 -17.50
C ALA A 154 26.45 6.68 -16.09
N ASP A 155 26.80 5.62 -15.37
CA ASP A 155 27.29 5.70 -13.99
C ASP A 155 28.54 6.58 -13.86
N GLY A 156 28.60 7.33 -12.76
CA GLY A 156 29.59 8.37 -12.49
C GLY A 156 29.56 9.59 -13.43
N GLN A 157 28.66 9.68 -14.42
CA GLN A 157 28.68 10.78 -15.40
C GLN A 157 27.89 12.03 -14.97
N SER A 158 27.18 11.99 -13.84
CA SER A 158 26.40 13.13 -13.34
C SER A 158 26.53 13.32 -11.84
N VAL A 159 26.34 14.57 -11.41
CA VAL A 159 26.22 14.94 -10.00
C VAL A 159 24.81 14.71 -9.46
N LEU A 160 23.81 14.52 -10.33
CA LEU A 160 22.46 14.17 -9.91
C LEU A 160 22.28 12.66 -9.87
N ILE A 161 21.86 12.19 -8.70
CA ILE A 161 21.48 10.79 -8.47
C ILE A 161 19.98 10.72 -8.24
N LYS A 162 19.34 9.78 -8.92
CA LYS A 162 17.94 9.46 -8.72
C LYS A 162 17.82 8.14 -7.96
N PHE A 163 17.00 8.17 -6.92
CA PHE A 163 16.62 6.99 -6.16
C PHE A 163 15.21 6.57 -6.52
N GLU A 164 15.06 5.26 -6.58
CA GLU A 164 13.76 4.61 -6.64
C GLU A 164 13.69 3.50 -5.61
N VAL A 165 12.60 3.49 -4.85
CA VAL A 165 12.26 2.42 -3.94
C VAL A 165 10.89 1.89 -4.30
N ILE A 166 10.85 0.65 -4.76
CA ILE A 166 9.60 -0.07 -5.04
C ILE A 166 9.35 -1.02 -3.87
N VAL A 167 8.19 -0.85 -3.22
CA VAL A 167 7.77 -1.73 -2.13
C VAL A 167 6.74 -2.72 -2.66
N HIS A 168 7.06 -4.01 -2.52
CA HIS A 168 6.18 -5.09 -2.91
C HIS A 168 5.59 -5.80 -1.68
N TYR A 169 4.43 -6.40 -1.90
CA TYR A 169 3.84 -7.36 -0.99
C TYR A 169 3.42 -8.61 -1.75
N GLN A 170 3.78 -9.77 -1.20
CA GLN A 170 3.35 -11.09 -1.65
C GLN A 170 2.61 -11.78 -0.50
N GLY A 171 1.32 -12.03 -0.68
CA GLY A 171 0.56 -12.82 0.28
C GLY A 171 1.00 -14.29 0.27
N PRO A 172 0.71 -15.06 1.34
CA PRO A 172 1.14 -16.47 1.44
C PRO A 172 0.64 -17.40 0.34
N MET A 173 -0.43 -17.01 -0.36
CA MET A 173 -1.04 -17.76 -1.46
C MET A 173 -0.79 -17.11 -2.83
N ASP A 174 -0.12 -15.96 -2.86
CA ASP A 174 0.17 -15.25 -4.10
C ASP A 174 1.39 -15.88 -4.77
N VAL A 175 1.31 -16.11 -6.08
CA VAL A 175 2.41 -16.72 -6.85
C VAL A 175 3.54 -15.72 -7.10
N GLU A 176 3.20 -14.45 -7.26
CA GLU A 176 4.12 -13.36 -7.58
C GLU A 176 3.90 -12.17 -6.63
N PRO A 177 4.95 -11.40 -6.29
CA PRO A 177 4.82 -10.17 -5.53
C PRO A 177 4.09 -9.08 -6.34
N ARG A 178 3.33 -8.24 -5.64
CA ARG A 178 2.65 -7.08 -6.23
C ARG A 178 3.26 -5.79 -5.73
N GLU A 179 3.56 -4.86 -6.64
CA GLU A 179 3.93 -3.48 -6.30
C GLU A 179 2.75 -2.81 -5.56
N ILE A 180 3.02 -2.31 -4.36
CA ILE A 180 2.03 -1.58 -3.55
C ILE A 180 2.29 -0.08 -3.64
N THR A 181 3.55 0.33 -3.63
CA THR A 181 3.95 1.74 -3.66
C THR A 181 5.35 1.86 -4.25
N ARG A 182 5.57 2.99 -4.92
CA ARG A 182 6.86 3.44 -5.43
C ARG A 182 7.15 4.83 -4.90
N VAL A 183 8.34 5.01 -4.34
CA VAL A 183 8.84 6.29 -3.85
C VAL A 183 10.06 6.63 -4.68
N THR A 184 10.06 7.81 -5.30
CA THR A 184 11.19 8.30 -6.10
C THR A 184 11.58 9.68 -5.64
N TRP A 185 12.87 9.95 -5.59
CA TRP A 185 13.41 11.27 -5.31
C TRP A 185 14.74 11.47 -6.02
N ILE A 186 15.13 12.74 -6.14
CA ILE A 186 16.47 13.13 -6.56
C ILE A 186 17.20 13.53 -5.30
N ALA A 187 18.37 12.94 -5.08
CA ALA A 187 19.26 13.38 -4.03
C ALA A 187 20.12 14.52 -4.57
N PRO A 188 20.14 15.70 -3.91
CA PRO A 188 21.12 16.72 -4.24
C PRO A 188 22.50 16.19 -3.84
N GLY A 189 23.44 16.21 -4.78
CA GLY A 189 24.85 15.95 -4.49
C GLY A 189 25.53 17.08 -3.74
#